data_AF-A0A5V8Y9D4-F1
#
_entry.id   AF-A0A5V8Y9D4-F1
#
_cell.length_a   1.000
_cell.length_b   1.000
_cell.length_c   1.000
_cell.angle_alpha   90.00
_cell.angle_beta   90.00
_cell.angle_gamma   90.00
#
_symmetry.space_group_name_H-M   'P 1'
#
loop_
_entity.id
_entity.type
_entity.pdbx_description
1 polymer ?
#
loop_
_entity_poly.entity_id
_entity_poly.type
_entity_poly.pdbx_seq_one_letter_code
_entity_poly.pdbx_strand_id
1 'polypeptide(L)'
;PLALITPDNTVAWRGEYDEWGNLSGEENPEHLEQVIRLPGQQYDEESGLYYNRHRYYNPGQGRYITQDPIGLKGGWNLYQYPLNPVTEIDPLGLKIVISGDPTDYNTAVAYLKQDPGMAKIISDLEKSSTTYTVYYYDGDGSFFDSSDNSIIWNPHMAVNCITKGGLLSPALALGHELAHANKTKFDKFLRSILPDALFGDYGNYEEWRVITGAERDAAITLDEPIRYDHFGRAVKVPSPRPR
;
A
#
# COMPACT_ATOMS: atom_id res chain seq x y z
N PRO A 1 -0.92 12.21 -20.52
CA PRO A 1 -2.23 12.84 -20.85
C PRO A 1 -2.61 12.38 -22.27
N LEU A 2 -3.89 12.18 -22.57
CA LEU A 2 -4.28 11.67 -23.91
C LEU A 2 -4.53 12.79 -24.92
N ALA A 3 -5.08 13.93 -24.48
CA ALA A 3 -5.33 15.08 -25.33
C ALA A 3 -5.35 16.39 -24.51
N LEU A 4 -5.06 17.49 -25.20
CA LEU A 4 -5.32 18.86 -24.79
C LEU A 4 -6.30 19.46 -25.79
N ILE A 5 -7.40 20.01 -25.27
CA ILE A 5 -8.47 20.60 -26.07
C ILE A 5 -8.49 22.10 -25.80
N THR A 6 -8.56 22.90 -26.85
CA THR A 6 -8.66 24.36 -26.77
C THR A 6 -10.07 24.80 -26.30
N PRO A 7 -10.25 26.06 -25.88
CA PRO A 7 -11.58 26.57 -25.52
C PRO A 7 -12.63 26.52 -26.64
N ASP A 8 -12.21 26.49 -27.90
CA ASP A 8 -13.05 26.36 -29.10
C ASP A 8 -13.36 24.90 -29.49
N ASN A 9 -13.03 23.93 -28.62
CA ASN A 9 -13.22 22.49 -28.81
C ASN A 9 -12.42 21.89 -29.98
N THR A 10 -11.28 22.46 -30.32
CA THR A 10 -10.33 21.88 -31.28
C THR A 10 -9.18 21.18 -30.55
N VAL A 11 -8.49 20.26 -31.24
CA VAL A 11 -7.37 19.51 -30.65
C VAL A 11 -6.14 20.40 -30.68
N ALA A 12 -5.66 20.80 -29.50
CA ALA A 12 -4.39 21.53 -29.37
C ALA A 12 -3.20 20.55 -29.43
N TRP A 13 -3.38 19.37 -28.84
CA TRP A 13 -2.40 18.30 -28.80
C TRP A 13 -3.10 16.96 -28.50
N ARG A 14 -2.67 15.86 -29.11
CA ARG A 14 -3.14 14.51 -28.78
C ARG A 14 -2.01 13.50 -28.97
N GLY A 15 -1.88 12.57 -28.02
CA GLY A 15 -0.88 11.51 -28.05
C GLY A 15 -1.54 10.14 -27.99
N GLU A 16 -1.01 9.20 -28.76
CA GLU A 16 -1.31 7.78 -28.70
C GLU A 16 -0.13 7.05 -28.08
N TYR A 17 -0.41 6.16 -27.13
CA TYR A 17 0.61 5.46 -26.35
C TYR A 17 0.40 3.95 -26.44
N ASP A 18 1.50 3.19 -26.44
CA ASP A 18 1.45 1.75 -26.21
C ASP A 18 1.29 1.41 -24.71
N GLU A 19 1.18 0.12 -24.40
CA GLU A 19 1.05 -0.36 -23.03
C GLU A 19 2.23 0.00 -22.10
N TRP A 20 3.39 0.36 -22.65
CA TRP A 20 4.60 0.73 -21.91
C TRP A 20 4.82 2.25 -21.87
N GLY A 21 3.90 3.02 -22.44
CA GLY A 21 3.94 4.48 -22.46
C GLY A 21 4.76 5.09 -23.58
N ASN A 22 5.24 4.30 -24.55
CA ASN A 22 5.89 4.88 -25.74
C ASN A 22 4.85 5.67 -26.53
N LEU A 23 5.20 6.91 -26.91
CA LEU A 23 4.38 7.72 -27.80
C LEU A 23 4.45 7.12 -29.22
N SER A 24 3.39 6.44 -29.63
CA SER A 24 3.28 5.76 -30.93
C SER A 24 2.71 6.66 -32.03
N GLY A 25 1.99 7.71 -31.64
CA GLY A 25 1.43 8.71 -32.55
C GLY A 25 1.21 10.05 -31.85
N GLU A 26 1.37 11.15 -32.58
CA GLU A 26 1.17 12.51 -32.08
C GLU A 26 0.46 13.38 -33.11
N GLU A 27 -0.60 14.06 -32.67
CA GLU A 27 -1.27 15.15 -33.38
C GLU A 27 -1.01 16.44 -32.60
N ASN A 28 -0.17 17.33 -33.14
CA ASN A 28 0.29 18.54 -32.46
C ASN A 28 0.30 19.76 -33.40
N PRO A 29 -0.88 20.27 -33.81
CA PRO A 29 -0.99 21.38 -34.75
C PRO A 29 -0.43 22.70 -34.20
N GLU A 30 -0.46 22.87 -32.88
CA GLU A 30 -0.01 24.09 -32.18
C GLU A 30 1.45 24.02 -31.73
N HIS A 31 2.19 22.95 -32.08
CA HIS A 31 3.59 22.72 -31.71
C HIS A 31 3.87 22.88 -30.20
N LEU A 32 2.95 22.37 -29.37
CA LEU A 32 3.05 22.41 -27.93
C LEU A 32 4.09 21.41 -27.41
N GLU A 33 4.86 21.83 -26.40
CA GLU A 33 5.73 20.94 -25.65
C GLU A 33 4.91 20.16 -24.62
N GLN A 34 4.73 18.85 -24.84
CA GLN A 34 4.04 17.96 -23.92
C GLN A 34 4.99 16.87 -23.40
N VAL A 35 5.54 17.10 -22.21
CA VAL A 35 6.51 16.20 -21.59
C VAL A 35 5.88 15.12 -20.70
N ILE A 36 4.61 15.22 -20.31
CA ILE A 36 4.01 14.23 -19.41
C ILE A 36 3.77 12.90 -20.16
N ARG A 37 4.06 11.77 -19.50
CA ARG A 37 3.89 10.40 -20.05
C ARG A 37 2.89 9.60 -19.20
N LEU A 38 3.23 8.37 -18.80
CA LEU A 38 2.45 7.58 -17.84
C LEU A 38 2.38 8.32 -16.48
N PRO A 39 1.44 7.95 -15.58
CA PRO A 39 1.28 8.62 -14.29
C PRO A 39 2.61 8.78 -13.53
N GLY A 40 2.96 10.03 -13.20
CA GLY A 40 4.19 10.37 -12.47
C GLY A 40 5.43 10.62 -13.34
N GLN A 41 5.34 10.40 -14.66
CA GLN A 41 6.49 10.45 -15.56
C GLN A 41 6.58 11.72 -16.41
N GLN A 42 7.81 12.20 -16.61
CA GLN A 42 8.15 13.30 -17.51
C GLN A 42 9.20 12.83 -18.53
N TYR A 43 8.97 13.13 -19.79
CA TYR A 43 9.91 12.86 -20.86
C TYR A 43 11.11 13.80 -20.78
N ASP A 44 12.29 13.20 -20.85
CA ASP A 44 13.56 13.88 -21.01
C ASP A 44 14.04 13.67 -22.45
N GLU A 45 14.06 14.76 -23.22
CA GLU A 45 14.45 14.74 -24.64
C GLU A 45 15.92 14.35 -24.83
N GLU A 46 16.82 14.78 -23.93
CA GLU A 46 18.26 14.53 -24.08
C GLU A 46 18.60 13.04 -24.00
N SER A 47 17.94 12.32 -23.09
CA SER A 47 18.17 10.88 -22.90
C SER A 47 17.19 9.99 -23.65
N GLY A 48 16.04 10.52 -24.06
CA GLY A 48 14.92 9.74 -24.58
C GLY A 48 14.19 8.92 -23.52
N LEU A 49 14.51 9.11 -22.23
CA LEU A 49 13.96 8.35 -21.11
C LEU A 49 12.87 9.12 -20.38
N TYR A 50 12.11 8.41 -19.55
CA TYR A 50 11.05 9.02 -18.74
C TYR A 50 11.51 9.14 -17.29
N TYR A 51 11.73 10.37 -16.84
CA TYR A 51 12.01 10.67 -15.45
C TYR A 51 10.78 10.41 -14.60
N ASN A 52 10.91 9.48 -13.64
CA ASN A 52 9.88 9.11 -12.66
C ASN A 52 10.43 9.34 -11.25
N ARG A 53 10.65 10.61 -10.90
CA ARG A 53 11.16 11.11 -9.61
C ARG A 53 12.49 10.48 -9.17
N HIS A 54 12.44 9.27 -8.65
CA HIS A 54 13.62 8.58 -8.10
C HIS A 54 14.38 7.76 -9.16
N ARG A 55 13.77 7.51 -10.33
CA ARG A 55 14.33 6.62 -11.36
C ARG A 55 14.05 7.11 -12.76
N TYR A 56 14.89 6.68 -13.70
CA TYR A 56 14.64 6.81 -15.13
C TYR A 56 14.05 5.51 -15.68
N TYR A 57 12.92 5.62 -16.37
CA TYR A 57 12.20 4.54 -17.02
C TYR A 57 12.48 4.54 -18.52
N ASN A 58 12.78 3.36 -19.06
CA ASN A 58 12.91 3.11 -20.49
C ASN A 58 11.64 2.44 -21.01
N PRO A 59 10.80 3.17 -21.75
CA PRO A 59 9.54 2.64 -22.28
C PRO A 59 9.77 1.57 -23.37
N GLY A 60 10.87 1.63 -24.12
CA GLY A 60 11.21 0.61 -25.12
C GLY A 60 11.60 -0.75 -24.51
N GLN A 61 11.95 -0.77 -23.22
CA GLN A 61 12.26 -2.00 -22.47
C GLN A 61 11.20 -2.35 -21.42
N GLY A 62 10.20 -1.49 -21.21
CA GLY A 62 9.19 -1.66 -20.17
C GLY A 62 9.76 -1.67 -18.75
N ARG A 63 10.87 -0.98 -18.47
CA ARG A 63 11.59 -1.10 -17.19
C ARG A 63 12.42 0.11 -16.77
N TYR A 64 12.80 0.19 -15.51
CA TYR A 64 13.76 1.19 -15.04
C TYR A 64 15.19 0.87 -15.47
N ILE A 65 15.99 1.89 -15.75
CA ILE A 65 17.41 1.73 -16.12
C ILE A 65 18.37 1.89 -14.94
N THR A 66 17.89 2.46 -13.84
CA THR A 66 18.60 2.56 -12.56
C THR A 66 18.03 1.54 -11.58
N GLN A 67 18.89 0.96 -10.75
CA GLN A 67 18.44 0.10 -9.66
C GLN A 67 17.48 0.85 -8.75
N ASP A 68 16.54 0.12 -8.19
CA ASP A 68 15.64 0.64 -7.17
C ASP A 68 16.46 1.23 -6.02
N PRO A 69 16.31 2.53 -5.69
CA PRO A 69 17.03 3.15 -4.59
C PRO A 69 16.74 2.49 -3.24
N ILE A 70 15.61 1.77 -3.12
CA ILE A 70 15.29 0.97 -1.93
C ILE A 70 15.84 -0.47 -2.00
N GLY A 71 16.62 -0.80 -3.03
CA GLY A 71 17.32 -2.08 -3.18
C GLY A 71 16.36 -3.26 -3.29
N LEU A 72 16.72 -4.40 -2.68
CA LEU A 72 15.87 -5.60 -2.67
C LEU A 72 14.51 -5.36 -1.97
N LYS A 73 14.35 -4.26 -1.23
CA LYS A 73 13.05 -3.83 -0.70
C LYS A 73 12.11 -3.29 -1.79
N GLY A 74 12.54 -3.17 -3.05
CA GLY A 74 11.71 -2.91 -4.24
C GLY A 74 11.32 -4.18 -5.01
N GLY A 75 11.80 -5.34 -4.55
CA GLY A 75 11.62 -6.65 -5.17
C GLY A 75 12.94 -7.25 -5.66
N TRP A 76 12.92 -8.53 -6.01
CA TRP A 76 14.11 -9.26 -6.52
C TRP A 76 14.64 -8.68 -7.83
N ASN A 77 13.75 -8.08 -8.64
CA ASN A 77 14.13 -7.39 -9.86
C ASN A 77 14.23 -5.88 -9.61
N LEU A 78 15.44 -5.42 -9.31
CA LEU A 78 15.76 -4.02 -8.98
C LEU A 78 15.41 -3.01 -10.09
N TYR A 79 15.09 -3.48 -11.29
CA TYR A 79 14.82 -2.63 -12.45
C TYR A 79 13.35 -2.68 -12.87
N GLN A 80 12.48 -3.30 -12.08
CA GLN A 80 11.12 -3.62 -12.49
C GLN A 80 10.20 -2.40 -12.47
N TYR A 81 9.51 -2.17 -13.59
CA TYR A 81 8.24 -1.42 -13.62
C TYR A 81 7.08 -2.42 -13.41
N PRO A 82 5.91 -2.04 -12.86
CA PRO A 82 4.81 -2.96 -12.60
C PRO A 82 4.49 -3.89 -13.78
N LEU A 83 4.23 -5.17 -13.49
CA LEU A 83 4.04 -6.22 -14.51
C LEU A 83 2.77 -6.01 -15.34
N ASN A 84 1.81 -5.25 -14.82
CA ASN A 84 0.60 -4.89 -15.52
C ASN A 84 0.38 -3.36 -15.45
N PRO A 85 0.95 -2.58 -16.38
CA PRO A 85 0.86 -1.11 -16.38
C PRO A 85 -0.57 -0.58 -16.61
N VAL A 86 -1.51 -1.45 -17.00
CA VAL A 86 -2.93 -1.11 -17.19
C VAL A 86 -3.65 -1.04 -15.84
N THR A 87 -3.32 -1.93 -14.91
CA THR A 87 -3.98 -2.01 -13.59
C THR A 87 -3.11 -1.53 -12.43
N GLU A 88 -1.79 -1.51 -12.62
CA GLU A 88 -0.82 -1.12 -11.61
C GLU A 88 0.00 0.08 -12.13
N ILE A 89 0.16 1.09 -11.30
CA ILE A 89 0.99 2.25 -11.59
C ILE A 89 2.02 2.43 -10.49
N ASP A 90 3.17 3.01 -10.82
CA ASP A 90 4.23 3.38 -9.87
C ASP A 90 4.47 4.89 -9.92
N PRO A 91 3.61 5.72 -9.28
CA PRO A 91 3.65 7.18 -9.40
C PRO A 91 4.87 7.83 -8.74
N LEU A 92 5.60 7.07 -7.93
CA LEU A 92 6.72 7.56 -7.14
C LEU A 92 8.05 6.94 -7.56
N GLY A 93 8.03 5.88 -8.34
CA GLY A 93 9.22 5.07 -8.57
C GLY A 93 9.60 4.21 -7.35
N LEU A 94 8.64 3.88 -6.47
CA LEU A 94 8.85 3.16 -5.21
C LEU A 94 7.64 2.24 -4.93
N LYS A 95 7.87 0.95 -4.69
CA LYS A 95 6.82 -0.08 -4.56
C LYS A 95 6.60 -0.50 -3.10
N ILE A 96 5.36 -0.83 -2.70
CA ILE A 96 5.06 -1.65 -1.50
C ILE A 96 5.52 -3.08 -1.76
N VAL A 97 6.42 -3.59 -0.92
CA VAL A 97 7.03 -4.91 -1.13
C VAL A 97 6.54 -5.94 -0.14
N ILE A 98 6.19 -7.10 -0.69
CA ILE A 98 5.73 -8.28 0.02
C ILE A 98 6.84 -9.32 -0.08
N SER A 99 7.42 -9.74 1.04
CA SER A 99 8.41 -10.83 1.04
C SER A 99 7.69 -12.18 1.24
N GLY A 100 6.87 -12.60 0.29
CA GLY A 100 6.07 -13.83 0.40
C GLY A 100 5.17 -14.06 -0.82
N ASP A 101 4.35 -15.11 -0.78
CA ASP A 101 3.32 -15.34 -1.80
C ASP A 101 2.27 -14.22 -1.71
N PRO A 102 2.17 -13.34 -2.74
CA PRO A 102 1.24 -12.22 -2.70
C PRO A 102 -0.23 -12.66 -2.68
N THR A 103 -0.54 -13.92 -2.94
CA THR A 103 -1.91 -14.46 -2.94
C THR A 103 -2.60 -14.25 -1.60
N ASP A 104 -1.92 -14.57 -0.49
CA ASP A 104 -2.50 -14.39 0.85
C ASP A 104 -2.70 -12.91 1.18
N TYR A 105 -1.70 -12.07 0.88
CA TYR A 105 -1.80 -10.62 1.06
C TYR A 105 -2.95 -10.03 0.24
N ASN A 106 -3.04 -10.35 -1.05
CA ASN A 106 -4.10 -9.87 -1.93
C ASN A 106 -5.48 -10.36 -1.46
N THR A 107 -5.56 -11.59 -0.97
CA THR A 107 -6.79 -12.14 -0.38
C THR A 107 -7.20 -11.37 0.87
N ALA A 108 -6.24 -11.09 1.76
CA ALA A 108 -6.47 -10.31 2.98
C ALA A 108 -6.89 -8.87 2.65
N VAL A 109 -6.20 -8.20 1.73
CA VAL A 109 -6.51 -6.82 1.30
C VAL A 109 -7.87 -6.75 0.63
N ALA A 110 -8.21 -7.69 -0.26
CA ALA A 110 -9.52 -7.73 -0.91
C ALA A 110 -10.65 -7.94 0.11
N TYR A 111 -10.40 -8.76 1.15
CA TYR A 111 -11.33 -8.98 2.24
C TYR A 111 -11.49 -7.73 3.13
N LEU A 112 -10.39 -7.12 3.56
CA LEU A 112 -10.38 -5.87 4.34
C LEU A 112 -11.07 -4.71 3.60
N LYS A 113 -10.91 -4.60 2.27
CA LYS A 113 -11.54 -3.56 1.45
C LYS A 113 -13.09 -3.63 1.42
N GLN A 114 -13.70 -4.67 1.98
CA GLN A 114 -15.15 -4.71 2.20
C GLN A 114 -15.59 -3.77 3.33
N ASP A 115 -14.70 -3.46 4.27
CA ASP A 115 -14.92 -2.40 5.26
C ASP A 115 -14.48 -1.03 4.70
N PRO A 116 -15.35 0.00 4.70
CA PRO A 116 -15.00 1.32 4.17
C PRO A 116 -13.84 2.01 4.89
N GLY A 117 -13.68 1.81 6.20
CA GLY A 117 -12.60 2.38 7.00
C GLY A 117 -11.25 1.79 6.62
N MET A 118 -11.18 0.46 6.53
CA MET A 118 -9.99 -0.27 6.08
C MET A 118 -9.67 0.02 4.61
N ALA A 119 -10.67 0.10 3.73
CA ALA A 119 -10.47 0.50 2.34
C ALA A 119 -9.81 1.88 2.22
N LYS A 120 -10.24 2.83 3.06
CA LYS A 120 -9.64 4.16 3.13
C LYS A 120 -8.19 4.10 3.64
N ILE A 121 -7.93 3.37 4.72
CA ILE A 121 -6.58 3.19 5.28
C ILE A 121 -5.62 2.63 4.22
N ILE A 122 -6.04 1.56 3.53
CA ILE A 122 -5.24 0.93 2.48
C ILE A 122 -5.00 1.91 1.33
N SER A 123 -6.02 2.65 0.89
CA SER A 123 -5.84 3.65 -0.17
C SER A 123 -4.91 4.79 0.24
N ASP A 124 -4.96 5.25 1.50
CA ASP A 124 -4.10 6.30 2.03
C ASP A 124 -2.63 5.82 2.05
N LEU A 125 -2.38 4.57 2.44
CA LEU A 125 -1.06 3.95 2.39
C LEU A 125 -0.53 3.75 0.97
N GLU A 126 -1.38 3.25 0.05
CA GLU A 126 -1.04 3.08 -1.38
C GLU A 126 -0.68 4.42 -2.05
N LYS A 127 -1.25 5.54 -1.58
CA LYS A 127 -0.96 6.90 -2.07
C LYS A 127 0.18 7.60 -1.32
N SER A 128 0.65 7.02 -0.21
CA SER A 128 1.69 7.62 0.63
C SER A 128 3.01 7.68 -0.11
N SER A 129 3.81 8.72 0.17
CA SER A 129 5.21 8.78 -0.28
C SER A 129 6.15 7.90 0.54
N THR A 130 5.63 7.20 1.55
CA THR A 130 6.36 6.32 2.45
C THR A 130 6.28 4.90 1.94
N THR A 131 7.42 4.22 1.80
CA THR A 131 7.45 2.79 1.51
C THR A 131 7.14 1.99 2.77
N TYR A 132 6.15 1.12 2.68
CA TYR A 132 5.85 0.12 3.69
C TYR A 132 6.21 -1.27 3.16
N THR A 133 6.87 -2.10 3.98
CA THR A 133 7.30 -3.45 3.58
C THR A 133 6.56 -4.48 4.41
N VAL A 134 5.87 -5.44 3.78
CA VAL A 134 5.17 -6.53 4.48
C VAL A 134 6.05 -7.79 4.46
N TYR A 135 6.54 -8.21 5.62
CA TYR A 135 7.30 -9.43 5.81
C TYR A 135 6.43 -10.58 6.27
N TYR A 136 6.53 -11.71 5.58
CA TYR A 136 5.87 -12.94 6.00
C TYR A 136 6.67 -13.57 7.13
N TYR A 137 5.99 -13.92 8.21
CA TYR A 137 6.61 -14.49 9.39
C TYR A 137 5.81 -15.70 9.87
N ASP A 138 6.49 -16.83 10.09
CA ASP A 138 5.86 -18.08 10.50
C ASP A 138 5.65 -18.22 12.02
N GLY A 139 5.97 -17.18 12.80
CA GLY A 139 5.77 -17.17 14.25
C GLY A 139 4.43 -16.58 14.68
N ASP A 140 4.29 -16.41 15.99
CA ASP A 140 3.05 -15.96 16.62
C ASP A 140 2.99 -14.43 16.60
N GLY A 141 2.00 -13.88 15.89
CA GLY A 141 1.66 -12.46 15.94
C GLY A 141 1.89 -11.69 14.64
N SER A 142 1.49 -10.43 14.68
CA SER A 142 1.75 -9.43 13.65
C SER A 142 2.13 -8.14 14.36
N PHE A 143 3.00 -7.34 13.75
CA PHE A 143 3.40 -6.06 14.32
C PHE A 143 3.95 -5.10 13.25
N PHE A 144 3.70 -3.82 13.44
CA PHE A 144 4.28 -2.74 12.67
C PHE A 144 5.52 -2.16 13.36
N ASP A 145 6.66 -2.13 12.65
CA ASP A 145 7.88 -1.45 13.07
C ASP A 145 7.97 -0.06 12.43
N SER A 146 7.78 0.96 13.26
CA SER A 146 7.84 2.36 12.82
C SER A 146 9.26 2.88 12.52
N SER A 147 10.31 2.12 12.86
CA SER A 147 11.71 2.51 12.61
C SER A 147 12.10 2.34 11.15
N ASP A 148 11.52 1.35 10.47
CA ASP A 148 11.80 1.03 9.07
C ASP A 148 10.54 0.88 8.20
N ASN A 149 9.36 1.17 8.76
CA ASN A 149 8.04 1.05 8.13
C ASN A 149 7.70 -0.36 7.67
N SER A 150 8.18 -1.38 8.40
CA SER A 150 7.86 -2.76 8.10
C SER A 150 6.63 -3.26 8.86
N ILE A 151 5.88 -4.16 8.24
CA ILE A 151 4.76 -4.89 8.82
C ILE A 151 5.15 -6.35 8.81
N ILE A 152 5.31 -6.95 9.97
CA ILE A 152 5.49 -8.38 10.11
C ILE A 152 4.10 -9.01 10.22
N TRP A 153 3.78 -9.94 9.32
CA TRP A 153 2.46 -10.53 9.24
C TRP A 153 2.54 -12.03 8.98
N ASN A 154 1.73 -12.80 9.70
CA ASN A 154 1.55 -14.22 9.47
C ASN A 154 0.18 -14.46 8.83
N PRO A 155 0.09 -14.82 7.54
CA PRO A 155 -1.19 -15.00 6.87
C PRO A 155 -1.98 -16.21 7.40
N HIS A 156 -1.34 -17.10 8.14
CA HIS A 156 -1.89 -18.39 8.59
C HIS A 156 -2.03 -18.44 10.12
N MET A 157 -1.99 -17.29 10.80
CA MET A 157 -2.13 -17.19 12.25
C MET A 157 -3.31 -16.30 12.65
N ALA A 158 -4.39 -16.93 13.08
CA ALA A 158 -5.53 -16.24 13.68
C ALA A 158 -5.28 -16.01 15.18
N VAL A 159 -5.94 -15.00 15.74
CA VAL A 159 -5.86 -14.69 17.17
C VAL A 159 -7.17 -15.10 17.82
N ASN A 160 -7.12 -16.04 18.77
CA ASN A 160 -8.30 -16.39 19.56
C ASN A 160 -8.48 -15.38 20.71
N CYS A 161 -9.54 -14.59 20.64
CA CYS A 161 -9.87 -13.56 21.61
C CYS A 161 -10.39 -14.17 22.92
N ILE A 162 -9.66 -13.95 24.02
CA ILE A 162 -9.89 -14.65 25.29
C ILE A 162 -11.16 -14.15 26.01
N THR A 163 -11.50 -12.87 25.85
CA THR A 163 -12.51 -12.18 26.68
C THR A 163 -13.97 -12.35 26.21
N LYS A 164 -14.24 -12.64 24.93
CA LYS A 164 -15.60 -12.99 24.43
C LYS A 164 -15.68 -14.18 23.46
N GLY A 165 -14.54 -14.81 23.16
CA GLY A 165 -14.45 -15.95 22.27
C GLY A 165 -14.52 -15.58 20.78
N GLY A 166 -13.83 -16.35 19.96
CA GLY A 166 -13.82 -16.22 18.51
C GLY A 166 -12.41 -16.03 17.95
N LEU A 167 -12.24 -16.45 16.70
CA LEU A 167 -10.98 -16.33 15.96
C LEU A 167 -11.01 -15.07 15.13
N LEU A 168 -10.18 -14.10 15.50
CA LEU A 168 -9.88 -12.94 14.67
C LEU A 168 -8.94 -13.37 13.55
N SER A 169 -9.34 -13.10 12.31
CA SER A 169 -8.67 -13.59 11.11
C SER A 169 -7.27 -12.98 10.95
N PRO A 170 -6.36 -13.67 10.24
CA PRO A 170 -5.08 -13.07 9.86
C PRO A 170 -5.26 -11.79 9.04
N ALA A 171 -6.34 -11.67 8.25
CA ALA A 171 -6.64 -10.43 7.54
C ALA A 171 -6.92 -9.26 8.50
N LEU A 172 -7.72 -9.45 9.55
CA LEU A 172 -7.91 -8.39 10.56
C LEU A 172 -6.61 -8.06 11.30
N ALA A 173 -5.75 -9.04 11.58
CA ALA A 173 -4.42 -8.78 12.13
C ALA A 173 -3.57 -7.90 11.19
N LEU A 174 -3.61 -8.15 9.87
CA LEU A 174 -2.96 -7.27 8.89
C LEU A 174 -3.59 -5.86 8.90
N GLY A 175 -4.91 -5.77 8.94
CA GLY A 175 -5.64 -4.50 8.99
C GLY A 175 -5.25 -3.66 10.22
N HIS A 176 -5.03 -4.31 11.36
CA HIS A 176 -4.53 -3.66 12.57
C HIS A 176 -3.16 -2.98 12.33
N GLU A 177 -2.20 -3.72 11.75
CA GLU A 177 -0.88 -3.17 11.48
C GLU A 177 -0.88 -2.08 10.40
N LEU A 178 -1.73 -2.21 9.39
CA LEU A 178 -1.94 -1.18 8.38
C LEU A 178 -2.53 0.10 9.01
N ALA A 179 -3.44 -0.04 9.98
CA ALA A 179 -3.96 1.10 10.72
C ALA A 179 -2.88 1.78 11.57
N HIS A 180 -1.92 1.03 12.11
CA HIS A 180 -0.72 1.62 12.74
C HIS A 180 0.17 2.35 11.73
N ALA A 181 0.41 1.75 10.57
CA ALA A 181 1.22 2.32 9.49
C ALA A 181 0.65 3.64 8.93
N ASN A 182 -0.67 3.77 8.87
CA ASN A 182 -1.36 4.93 8.29
C ASN A 182 -1.41 6.16 9.19
N LYS A 183 -0.98 6.05 10.46
CA LYS A 183 -1.12 7.15 11.41
C LYS A 183 -0.07 8.24 11.25
N THR A 184 -0.57 9.47 11.25
CA THR A 184 0.17 10.72 11.03
C THR A 184 0.91 11.25 12.28
N LYS A 185 1.82 12.21 12.07
CA LYS A 185 2.70 12.82 13.11
C LYS A 185 1.97 13.36 14.36
N PHE A 186 0.69 13.74 14.28
CA PHE A 186 -0.10 14.25 15.42
C PHE A 186 -0.34 13.18 16.49
N ASP A 187 -0.46 11.92 16.06
CA ASP A 187 -0.66 10.77 16.93
C ASP A 187 0.61 10.44 17.71
N LYS A 188 1.77 10.55 17.06
CA LYS A 188 3.09 10.46 17.73
C LYS A 188 3.26 11.55 18.79
N PHE A 189 2.75 12.76 18.55
CA PHE A 189 2.77 13.83 19.54
C PHE A 189 1.89 13.52 20.75
N LEU A 190 0.63 13.07 20.55
CA LEU A 190 -0.25 12.67 21.65
C LEU A 190 0.33 11.53 22.49
N ARG A 191 0.98 10.56 21.84
CA ARG A 191 1.70 9.46 22.50
C ARG A 191 2.86 9.94 23.38
N SER A 192 3.47 11.09 23.07
CA SER A 192 4.56 11.65 23.85
C SER A 192 4.11 12.39 25.12
N ILE A 193 2.82 12.65 25.27
CA ILE A 193 2.28 13.48 26.38
C ILE A 193 1.27 12.74 27.29
N LEU A 194 0.86 11.51 26.95
CA LEU A 194 -0.08 10.71 27.76
C LEU A 194 0.59 9.45 28.34
N PRO A 195 0.47 9.15 29.64
CA PRO A 195 0.98 7.92 30.24
C PRO A 195 0.18 6.67 29.81
N ASP A 196 0.87 5.56 29.54
CA ASP A 196 0.26 4.27 29.13
C ASP A 196 -0.76 3.72 30.16
N ALA A 197 -0.59 4.05 31.44
CA ALA A 197 -1.47 3.61 32.54
C ALA A 197 -2.94 4.09 32.42
N LEU A 198 -3.24 5.06 31.54
CA LEU A 198 -4.60 5.56 31.32
C LEU A 198 -5.45 4.62 30.43
N PHE A 199 -4.84 3.62 29.78
CA PHE A 199 -5.51 2.86 28.73
C PHE A 199 -5.90 1.43 29.12
N GLY A 200 -5.61 0.96 30.33
CA GLY A 200 -6.12 -0.33 30.84
C GLY A 200 -5.39 -1.56 30.26
N ASP A 201 -6.14 -2.55 29.76
CA ASP A 201 -5.62 -3.83 29.21
C ASP A 201 -4.91 -3.70 27.84
N TYR A 202 -4.63 -2.47 27.42
CA TYR A 202 -4.03 -2.13 26.14
C TYR A 202 -2.57 -1.76 26.38
N GLY A 203 -1.66 -2.20 25.51
CA GLY A 203 -0.24 -1.91 25.66
C GLY A 203 0.08 -0.41 25.65
N ASN A 204 -0.72 0.40 24.95
CA ASN A 204 -0.62 1.87 24.91
C ASN A 204 -1.85 2.52 24.21
N TYR A 205 -1.87 3.86 24.14
CA TYR A 205 -2.94 4.63 23.47
C TYR A 205 -3.16 4.29 21.99
N GLU A 206 -2.07 4.03 21.25
CA GLU A 206 -2.16 3.74 19.83
C GLU A 206 -2.93 2.46 19.59
N GLU A 207 -2.57 1.45 20.37
CA GLU A 207 -3.18 0.13 20.40
C GLU A 207 -4.66 0.21 20.80
N TRP A 208 -4.97 0.94 21.88
CA TRP A 208 -6.35 1.21 22.31
C TRP A 208 -7.19 1.79 21.19
N ARG A 209 -6.67 2.80 20.47
CA ARG A 209 -7.39 3.45 19.39
C ARG A 209 -7.62 2.54 18.18
N VAL A 210 -6.64 1.73 17.79
CA VAL A 210 -6.84 0.83 16.64
C VAL A 210 -7.87 -0.23 17.01
N ILE A 211 -7.74 -0.84 18.19
CA ILE A 211 -8.63 -1.90 18.66
C ILE A 211 -10.06 -1.39 18.89
N THR A 212 -10.24 -0.19 19.43
CA THR A 212 -11.57 0.38 19.68
C THR A 212 -12.15 1.15 18.48
N GLY A 213 -11.33 1.46 17.48
CA GLY A 213 -11.70 2.17 16.26
C GLY A 213 -11.65 1.26 15.04
N ALA A 214 -10.70 1.52 14.14
CA ALA A 214 -10.67 0.92 12.80
C ALA A 214 -10.78 -0.61 12.80
N GLU A 215 -10.07 -1.31 13.69
CA GLU A 215 -10.14 -2.77 13.73
C GLU A 215 -11.49 -3.27 14.25
N ARG A 216 -12.04 -2.65 15.31
CA ARG A 216 -13.37 -2.99 15.82
C ARG A 216 -14.45 -2.74 14.77
N ASP A 217 -14.40 -1.60 14.10
CA ASP A 217 -15.37 -1.25 13.07
C ASP A 217 -15.29 -2.26 11.92
N ALA A 218 -14.08 -2.59 11.48
CA ALA A 218 -13.86 -3.63 10.47
C ALA A 218 -14.34 -5.01 10.94
N ALA A 219 -14.07 -5.41 12.18
CA ALA A 219 -14.54 -6.68 12.73
C ALA A 219 -16.07 -6.75 12.73
N ILE A 220 -16.77 -5.66 13.10
CA ILE A 220 -18.23 -5.59 13.03
C ILE A 220 -18.71 -5.70 11.57
N THR A 221 -18.11 -4.95 10.65
CA THR A 221 -18.49 -4.96 9.23
C THR A 221 -18.28 -6.34 8.59
N LEU A 222 -17.22 -7.04 8.98
CA LEU A 222 -16.79 -8.32 8.42
C LEU A 222 -17.38 -9.54 9.16
N ASP A 223 -18.29 -9.32 10.12
CA ASP A 223 -18.90 -10.36 10.96
C ASP A 223 -17.85 -11.22 11.72
N GLU A 224 -16.80 -10.56 12.18
CA GLU A 224 -15.73 -11.17 12.96
C GLU A 224 -15.81 -10.81 14.46
N PRO A 225 -15.20 -11.63 15.33
CA PRO A 225 -15.12 -11.34 16.75
C PRO A 225 -14.37 -10.03 17.02
N ILE A 226 -14.88 -9.24 17.95
CA ILE A 226 -14.22 -8.01 18.40
C ILE A 226 -13.28 -8.36 19.56
N ARG A 227 -12.01 -7.95 19.46
CA ARG A 227 -11.09 -8.00 20.60
C ARG A 227 -11.20 -6.75 21.46
N TYR A 228 -10.91 -6.91 22.75
CA TYR A 228 -10.96 -5.84 23.75
C TYR A 228 -9.62 -5.62 24.45
N ASP A 229 -8.62 -6.40 24.06
CA ASP A 229 -7.28 -6.42 24.62
C ASP A 229 -6.32 -6.93 23.52
N HIS A 230 -5.02 -6.79 23.78
CA HIS A 230 -3.98 -7.28 22.87
C HIS A 230 -3.53 -8.71 23.15
N PHE A 231 -4.17 -9.35 24.13
CA PHE A 231 -3.88 -10.71 24.49
C PHE A 231 -4.71 -11.66 23.64
N GLY A 232 -4.13 -12.80 23.33
CA GLY A 232 -4.79 -13.79 22.52
C GLY A 232 -3.92 -15.01 22.36
N ARG A 233 -4.57 -16.14 22.13
CA ARG A 233 -3.84 -17.37 21.80
C ARG A 233 -3.74 -17.47 20.28
N ALA A 234 -2.51 -17.59 19.79
CA ALA A 234 -2.24 -17.84 18.39
C ALA A 234 -2.83 -19.20 17.96
N VAL A 235 -3.58 -19.22 16.86
CA VAL A 235 -4.22 -20.42 16.29
C VAL A 235 -3.93 -20.48 14.81
N LYS A 236 -3.32 -21.58 14.36
CA LYS A 236 -3.04 -21.78 12.94
C LYS A 236 -4.32 -21.99 12.12
N VAL A 237 -4.40 -21.30 11.00
CA VAL A 237 -5.51 -21.36 10.05
C VAL A 237 -4.99 -21.52 8.61
N PRO A 238 -5.74 -22.16 7.70
CA PRO A 238 -5.26 -22.44 6.34
C PRO A 238 -5.36 -21.24 5.39
N SER A 239 -5.98 -20.13 5.81
CA SER A 239 -6.27 -18.98 4.97
C SER A 239 -6.34 -17.70 5.81
N PRO A 240 -6.02 -16.54 5.22
CA PRO A 240 -6.16 -15.25 5.90
C PRO A 240 -7.60 -14.79 6.13
N ARG A 241 -8.62 -15.48 5.58
CA ARG A 241 -10.04 -15.20 5.82
C ARG A 241 -10.61 -16.09 6.94
N PRO A 242 -11.67 -15.65 7.64
CA PRO A 242 -12.47 -16.58 8.43
C PRO A 242 -13.10 -17.65 7.51
N ARG A 243 -13.30 -18.86 8.04
CA ARG A 243 -13.84 -19.99 7.28
C ARG A 243 -15.21 -19.70 6.67
#